data_AF-A0A8J5IAW5-F1
#
_entry.id   AF-A0A8J5IAW5-F1
#
_cell.length_a   1.000
_cell.length_b   1.000
_cell.length_c   1.000
_cell.angle_alpha   90.00
_cell.angle_beta   90.00
_cell.angle_gamma   90.00
#
_symmetry.space_group_name_H-M   'P 1'
#
loop_
_entity.id
_entity.type
_entity.pdbx_description
1 polymer ?
#
loop_
_entity_poly.entity_id
_entity_poly.type
_entity_poly.pdbx_seq_one_letter_code
_entity_poly.pdbx_strand_id
1 'polypeptide(L)'
;MPHAAEGKHITVQQDNASPHISPQDPAFCEAASRMRLSVELQFLPPNSPDLNALDLGIFTAIQSRQKLCSPRSIDELVDAVSEAYWELPHSTLNAAVLSLQCSMDSCIKDKGGNNFKPRHMSKSKLEREGDFLSALCAQTRPS
;
A
#
# COMPACT_ATOMS: atom_id res chain seq x y z
N MET A 1 -1.10 -20.29 10.04
CA MET A 1 -1.41 -19.44 11.21
C MET A 1 -2.70 -18.64 10.95
N PRO A 2 -3.92 -19.12 11.25
CA PRO A 2 -5.13 -18.34 11.09
C PRO A 2 -5.80 -18.08 12.45
N HIS A 3 -5.37 -17.04 13.15
CA HIS A 3 -6.07 -16.52 14.36
C HIS A 3 -5.90 -15.00 14.56
N ALA A 4 -5.09 -14.30 13.77
CA ALA A 4 -4.77 -12.90 14.00
C ALA A 4 -5.84 -11.89 13.50
N ALA A 5 -6.76 -12.36 12.65
CA ALA A 5 -7.74 -11.53 11.95
C ALA A 5 -9.21 -11.85 12.31
N GLU A 6 -9.47 -12.87 13.14
CA GLU A 6 -10.83 -13.23 13.54
C GLU A 6 -11.44 -12.07 14.35
N GLY A 7 -12.53 -11.48 13.84
CA GLY A 7 -13.18 -10.31 14.42
C GLY A 7 -12.62 -8.93 14.01
N LYS A 8 -11.60 -8.85 13.14
CA LYS A 8 -11.11 -7.57 12.60
C LYS A 8 -11.72 -7.27 11.23
N HIS A 9 -12.10 -6.01 11.03
CA HIS A 9 -12.48 -5.49 9.71
C HIS A 9 -11.21 -5.21 8.89
N ILE A 10 -11.15 -5.76 7.68
CA ILE A 10 -10.04 -5.61 6.74
C ILE A 10 -10.55 -4.81 5.55
N THR A 11 -9.90 -3.68 5.28
CA THR A 11 -10.13 -2.92 4.06
C THR A 11 -9.02 -3.25 3.06
N VAL A 12 -9.40 -3.67 1.85
CA VAL A 12 -8.49 -3.92 0.75
C VAL A 12 -8.63 -2.75 -0.23
N GLN A 13 -7.57 -1.96 -0.32
CA GLN A 13 -7.49 -0.85 -1.25
C GLN A 13 -7.08 -1.35 -2.64
N GLN A 14 -7.83 -0.96 -3.68
CA GLN A 14 -7.52 -1.26 -5.08
C GLN A 14 -7.51 0.05 -5.89
N ASP A 15 -6.70 0.11 -6.95
CA ASP A 15 -6.83 1.16 -7.96
C ASP A 15 -8.09 0.93 -8.81
N ASN A 16 -8.39 1.85 -9.73
CA ASN A 16 -9.61 1.79 -10.54
C ASN A 16 -9.34 1.28 -11.97
N ALA A 17 -8.37 0.38 -12.14
CA ALA A 17 -8.06 -0.25 -13.42
C ALA A 17 -9.12 -1.31 -13.80
N SER A 18 -9.29 -1.64 -15.07
CA SER A 18 -10.17 -2.74 -15.48
C SER A 18 -9.35 -4.03 -15.68
N PRO A 19 -9.81 -5.23 -15.25
CA PRO A 19 -11.12 -5.55 -14.67
C PRO A 19 -11.02 -5.94 -13.19
N HIS A 20 -11.34 -5.03 -12.27
CA HIS A 20 -11.48 -5.38 -10.84
C HIS A 20 -12.83 -6.03 -10.55
N ILE A 21 -12.84 -6.88 -9.51
CA ILE A 21 -14.05 -7.47 -8.96
C ILE A 21 -14.88 -6.39 -8.27
N SER A 22 -16.20 -6.43 -8.44
CA SER A 22 -17.10 -5.55 -7.69
C SER A 22 -16.95 -5.80 -6.18
N PRO A 23 -17.08 -4.79 -5.29
CA PRO A 23 -17.12 -5.01 -3.85
C PRO A 23 -18.34 -5.86 -3.43
N GLN A 24 -19.35 -5.94 -4.31
CA GLN A 24 -20.53 -6.80 -4.17
C GLN A 24 -20.44 -8.08 -5.03
N ASP A 25 -19.25 -8.44 -5.53
CA ASP A 25 -19.07 -9.67 -6.28
C ASP A 25 -19.46 -10.89 -5.43
N PRO A 26 -20.41 -11.74 -5.87
CA PRO A 26 -20.91 -12.83 -5.06
C PRO A 26 -19.85 -13.85 -4.67
N ALA A 27 -18.91 -14.15 -5.58
CA ALA A 27 -17.84 -15.12 -5.32
C ALA A 27 -16.84 -14.59 -4.30
N PHE A 28 -16.51 -13.30 -4.37
CA PHE A 28 -15.70 -12.63 -3.37
C PHE A 28 -16.38 -12.64 -1.99
N CYS A 29 -17.66 -12.21 -1.91
CA CYS A 29 -18.40 -12.18 -0.66
C CYS A 29 -18.53 -13.58 -0.03
N GLU A 30 -18.79 -14.61 -0.83
CA GLU A 30 -18.85 -16.00 -0.37
C GLU A 30 -17.48 -16.46 0.17
N ALA A 31 -16.39 -16.19 -0.55
CA ALA A 31 -15.05 -16.56 -0.11
C ALA A 31 -14.66 -15.87 1.22
N ALA A 32 -14.92 -14.57 1.35
CA ALA A 32 -14.68 -13.82 2.59
C ALA A 32 -15.49 -14.40 3.76
N SER A 33 -16.77 -14.71 3.53
CA SER A 33 -17.66 -15.33 4.52
C SER A 33 -17.15 -16.72 4.96
N ARG A 34 -16.75 -17.57 4.01
CA ARG A 34 -16.18 -18.91 4.30
C ARG A 34 -14.91 -18.83 5.13
N MET A 35 -14.09 -17.79 4.91
CA MET A 35 -12.89 -17.53 5.70
C MET A 35 -13.18 -16.85 7.05
N ARG A 36 -14.46 -16.53 7.34
CA ARG A 36 -14.89 -15.77 8.53
C ARG A 36 -14.17 -14.42 8.67
N LEU A 37 -13.79 -13.83 7.54
CA LEU A 37 -13.16 -12.53 7.49
C LEU A 37 -14.21 -11.47 7.17
N SER A 38 -14.13 -10.33 7.86
CA SER A 38 -14.88 -9.15 7.50
C SER A 38 -14.00 -8.32 6.57
N VAL A 39 -14.17 -8.47 5.25
CA VAL A 39 -13.35 -7.82 4.22
C VAL A 39 -14.21 -6.91 3.35
N GLU A 40 -13.76 -5.68 3.15
CA GLU A 40 -14.36 -4.70 2.24
C GLU A 40 -13.34 -4.30 1.16
N LEU A 41 -13.78 -4.22 -0.09
CA LEU A 41 -12.98 -3.65 -1.17
C LEU A 41 -13.26 -2.15 -1.29
N GLN A 42 -12.20 -1.34 -1.30
CA GLN A 42 -12.28 0.10 -1.49
C GLN A 42 -11.51 0.51 -2.73
N PHE A 43 -12.21 1.13 -3.68
CA PHE A 43 -11.57 1.68 -4.88
C PHE A 43 -11.03 3.08 -4.62
N LEU A 44 -9.85 3.33 -5.17
CA LEU A 44 -9.28 4.66 -5.23
C LEU A 44 -9.95 5.51 -6.31
N PRO A 45 -9.91 6.85 -6.15
CA PRO A 45 -10.28 7.77 -7.22
C PRO A 45 -9.51 7.47 -8.52
N PRO A 46 -10.15 7.63 -9.70
CA PRO A 46 -9.46 7.44 -10.98
C PRO A 46 -8.25 8.37 -11.13
N ASN A 47 -7.18 7.87 -11.74
CA ASN A 47 -5.94 8.62 -12.03
C ASN A 47 -5.24 9.18 -10.77
N SER A 48 -5.29 8.44 -9.66
CA SER A 48 -4.63 8.83 -8.39
C SER A 48 -3.56 7.81 -7.94
N PRO A 49 -2.49 7.58 -8.72
CA PRO A 49 -1.39 6.69 -8.31
C PRO A 49 -0.69 7.19 -7.03
N ASP A 50 -0.74 8.50 -6.79
CA ASP A 50 -0.30 9.19 -5.58
C ASP A 50 -1.13 8.82 -4.34
N LEU A 51 -2.27 8.14 -4.50
CA LEU A 51 -3.08 7.57 -3.44
C LEU A 51 -2.99 6.04 -3.36
N ASN A 52 -2.01 5.41 -4.02
CA ASN A 52 -1.75 3.97 -3.94
C ASN A 52 -0.40 3.68 -3.28
N ALA A 53 -0.42 3.01 -2.12
CA ALA A 53 0.82 2.65 -1.41
C ALA A 53 1.75 1.75 -2.26
N LEU A 54 1.18 0.91 -3.13
CA LEU A 54 1.96 0.03 -4.00
C LEU A 54 2.80 0.85 -4.99
N ASP A 55 2.19 1.85 -5.63
CA ASP A 55 2.85 2.75 -6.57
C ASP A 55 3.84 3.70 -5.87
N LEU A 56 3.49 4.21 -4.69
CA LEU A 56 4.29 5.17 -3.94
C LEU A 56 5.64 4.63 -3.44
N GLY A 57 5.82 3.31 -3.34
CA GLY A 57 7.07 2.77 -2.82
C GLY A 57 7.31 1.28 -2.96
N ILE A 58 6.27 0.44 -2.93
CA ILE A 58 6.47 -1.01 -2.91
C ILE A 58 6.98 -1.52 -4.26
N PHE A 59 6.31 -1.19 -5.36
CA PHE A 59 6.75 -1.62 -6.70
C PHE A 59 8.13 -1.07 -7.05
N THR A 60 8.41 0.19 -6.69
CA THR A 60 9.73 0.80 -6.91
C THR A 60 10.83 0.07 -6.13
N ALA A 61 10.56 -0.33 -4.89
CA ALA A 61 11.53 -1.06 -4.08
C ALA A 61 11.78 -2.49 -4.62
N ILE A 62 10.72 -3.21 -4.97
CA ILE A 62 10.83 -4.55 -5.59
C ILE A 62 11.62 -4.45 -6.89
N GLN A 63 11.26 -3.52 -7.78
CA GLN A 63 11.94 -3.35 -9.06
C GLN A 63 13.43 -3.00 -8.87
N SER A 64 13.76 -2.16 -7.88
CA SER A 64 15.15 -1.79 -7.61
C SER A 64 15.98 -3.00 -7.17
N ARG A 65 15.40 -3.92 -6.39
CA ARG A 65 16.04 -5.19 -5.99
C ARG A 65 16.13 -6.17 -7.14
N GLN A 66 15.02 -6.40 -7.86
CA GLN A 66 14.96 -7.29 -9.01
C GLN A 66 16.03 -6.93 -10.07
N LYS A 67 16.28 -5.63 -10.29
CA LYS A 67 17.32 -5.15 -11.23
C LYS A 67 18.75 -5.60 -10.87
N LEU A 68 19.01 -5.98 -9.61
CA LEU A 68 20.31 -6.50 -9.19
C LEU A 68 20.56 -7.94 -9.69
N CYS A 69 19.51 -8.70 -9.97
CA CYS A 69 19.60 -10.12 -10.35
C CYS A 69 19.84 -10.34 -11.85
N SER A 70 19.60 -9.32 -12.70
CA SER A 70 19.79 -9.39 -14.17
C SER A 70 19.20 -10.65 -14.86
N PRO A 71 17.90 -10.95 -14.68
CA PRO A 71 17.27 -12.15 -15.23
C PRO A 71 17.25 -12.14 -16.77
N ARG A 72 17.38 -13.31 -17.37
CA ARG A 72 17.43 -13.54 -18.83
C ARG A 72 16.26 -14.35 -19.37
N SER A 73 15.36 -14.80 -18.51
CA SER A 73 14.12 -15.49 -18.86
C SER A 73 12.94 -14.96 -18.05
N ILE A 74 11.72 -15.33 -18.45
CA ILE A 74 10.50 -15.00 -17.69
C ILE A 74 10.52 -15.69 -16.33
N ASP A 75 10.94 -16.95 -16.27
CA ASP A 75 11.00 -17.71 -15.03
C ASP A 75 12.00 -17.09 -14.05
N GLU A 76 13.20 -16.73 -14.52
CA GLU A 76 14.20 -16.03 -13.71
C GLU A 76 13.69 -14.65 -13.24
N LEU A 77 12.88 -13.97 -14.05
CA LEU A 77 12.27 -12.70 -13.65
C LEU A 77 11.22 -12.90 -12.55
N VAL A 78 10.37 -13.93 -12.67
CA VAL A 78 9.37 -14.27 -11.64
C VAL A 78 10.05 -14.63 -10.32
N ASP A 79 11.11 -15.43 -10.37
CA ASP A 79 11.91 -15.79 -9.19
C ASP A 79 12.54 -14.55 -8.56
N ALA A 80 13.20 -13.70 -9.35
CA ALA A 80 13.83 -12.47 -8.85
C ALA A 80 12.84 -11.49 -8.23
N VAL A 81 11.63 -11.35 -8.80
CA VAL A 81 10.55 -10.52 -8.21
C VAL A 81 10.05 -11.13 -6.92
N SER A 82 9.87 -12.45 -6.87
CA SER A 82 9.39 -13.18 -5.70
C SER A 82 10.37 -13.07 -4.53
N GLU A 83 11.67 -13.29 -4.79
CA GLU A 83 12.73 -13.08 -3.79
C GLU A 83 12.78 -11.63 -3.32
N ALA A 84 12.74 -10.66 -4.24
CA ALA A 84 12.73 -9.25 -3.90
C ALA A 84 11.55 -8.87 -2.99
N TYR A 85 10.38 -9.46 -3.21
CA TYR A 85 9.19 -9.29 -2.36
C TYR A 85 9.40 -9.87 -0.96
N TRP A 86 9.88 -11.12 -0.85
CA TRP A 86 10.11 -11.76 0.45
C TRP A 86 11.21 -11.10 1.28
N GLU A 87 12.18 -10.48 0.62
CA GLU A 87 13.26 -9.74 1.27
C GLU A 87 12.93 -8.25 1.53
N LEU A 88 11.71 -7.80 1.24
CA LEU A 88 11.34 -6.41 1.48
C LEU A 88 11.47 -6.07 2.97
N PRO A 89 12.26 -5.05 3.34
CA PRO A 89 12.36 -4.61 4.72
C PRO A 89 11.01 -4.05 5.20
N HIS A 90 10.66 -4.32 6.47
CA HIS A 90 9.47 -3.72 7.09
C HIS A 90 9.51 -2.18 7.04
N SER A 91 10.71 -1.58 7.08
CA SER A 91 10.90 -0.15 6.89
C SER A 91 10.40 0.37 5.54
N THR A 92 10.51 -0.43 4.48
CA THR A 92 9.98 -0.06 3.16
C THR A 92 8.45 -0.04 3.16
N LEU A 93 7.82 -1.03 3.80
CA LEU A 93 6.36 -1.07 3.96
C LEU A 93 5.86 0.15 4.73
N ASN A 94 6.48 0.40 5.88
CA ASN A 94 6.24 1.57 6.72
C ASN A 94 6.36 2.87 5.92
N ALA A 95 7.49 3.06 5.23
CA ALA A 95 7.75 4.24 4.41
C ALA A 95 6.69 4.45 3.32
N ALA A 96 6.18 3.40 2.69
CA ALA A 96 5.10 3.48 1.70
C ALA A 96 3.78 3.95 2.33
N VAL A 97 3.39 3.40 3.48
CA VAL A 97 2.17 3.82 4.20
C VAL A 97 2.26 5.28 4.66
N LEU A 98 3.40 5.72 5.18
CA LEU A 98 3.60 7.12 5.56
C LEU A 98 3.55 8.06 4.34
N SER A 99 4.05 7.59 3.19
CA SER A 99 3.94 8.36 1.93
C SER A 99 2.48 8.52 1.53
N LEU A 100 1.69 7.46 1.64
CA LEU A 100 0.27 7.48 1.32
C LEU A 100 -0.47 8.51 2.18
N GLN A 101 -0.23 8.52 3.49
CA GLN A 101 -0.82 9.52 4.39
C GLN A 101 -0.43 10.95 4.00
N CYS A 102 0.85 11.20 3.71
CA CYS A 102 1.31 12.52 3.27
C CYS A 102 0.64 12.97 1.96
N SER A 103 0.43 12.03 1.03
CA SER A 103 -0.30 12.30 -0.22
C SER A 103 -1.76 12.61 0.06
N MET A 104 -2.43 11.85 0.93
CA MET A 104 -3.82 12.13 1.34
C MET A 104 -3.97 13.52 1.95
N ASP A 105 -3.07 13.93 2.85
CA ASP A 105 -3.10 15.28 3.43
C ASP A 105 -2.94 16.37 2.37
N SER A 106 -2.06 16.13 1.41
CA SER A 106 -1.75 17.07 0.34
C SER A 106 -2.94 17.20 -0.61
N CYS A 107 -3.58 16.07 -0.95
CA CYS A 107 -4.82 16.01 -1.70
C CYS A 107 -5.94 16.79 -0.99
N ILE A 108 -6.12 16.60 0.32
CA ILE A 108 -7.13 17.34 1.11
C ILE A 108 -6.83 18.86 1.08
N LYS A 109 -5.58 19.26 1.27
CA LYS A 109 -5.16 20.68 1.20
C LYS A 109 -5.37 21.28 -0.20
N ASP A 110 -5.21 20.47 -1.23
CA ASP A 110 -5.46 20.84 -2.64
C ASP A 110 -6.92 20.58 -3.07
N LYS A 111 -7.84 20.37 -2.12
CA LYS A 111 -9.28 20.18 -2.35
C LYS A 111 -9.62 19.05 -3.33
N GLY A 112 -8.88 17.95 -3.27
CA GLY A 112 -9.04 16.78 -4.14
C GLY A 112 -8.16 16.81 -5.39
N GLY A 113 -7.34 17.85 -5.58
CA GLY A 113 -6.35 17.90 -6.64
C GLY A 113 -5.16 16.96 -6.42
N ASN A 114 -4.47 16.61 -7.50
CA ASN A 114 -3.29 15.74 -7.52
C ASN A 114 -2.01 16.46 -7.98
N ASN A 115 -2.04 17.80 -8.07
CA ASN A 115 -0.90 18.62 -8.52
C ASN A 115 0.06 19.00 -7.38
N PHE A 116 -0.04 18.33 -6.24
CA PHE A 116 0.82 18.59 -5.09
C PHE A 116 2.20 17.93 -5.25
N LYS A 117 3.22 18.56 -4.66
CA LYS A 117 4.56 17.97 -4.62
C LYS A 117 4.62 16.93 -3.49
N PRO A 118 5.10 15.70 -3.75
CA PRO A 118 5.30 14.72 -2.69
C PRO A 118 6.15 15.29 -1.55
N ARG A 119 5.64 15.18 -0.32
CA ARG A 119 6.32 15.70 0.88
C ARG A 119 7.52 14.83 1.24
N HIS A 120 8.72 15.39 1.19
CA HIS A 120 9.94 14.67 1.61
C HIS A 120 10.08 14.69 3.13
N MET A 121 9.91 13.54 3.79
CA MET A 121 9.81 13.42 5.25
C MET A 121 11.04 12.81 5.96
N SER A 122 12.20 12.72 5.30
CA SER A 122 13.42 12.14 5.92
C SER A 122 13.12 10.81 6.65
N LYS A 123 12.39 9.90 5.96
CA LYS A 123 11.76 8.71 6.55
C LYS A 123 12.76 7.83 7.33
N SER A 124 13.98 7.69 6.83
CA SER A 124 15.08 6.97 7.49
C SER A 124 15.56 7.60 8.80
N LYS A 125 15.27 8.89 9.03
CA LYS A 125 15.51 9.56 10.31
C LYS A 125 14.40 9.20 11.31
N LEU A 126 13.14 9.31 10.89
CA LEU A 126 11.98 8.97 11.72
C LEU A 126 12.00 7.51 12.20
N GLU A 127 12.46 6.58 11.36
CA GLU A 127 12.63 5.18 11.77
C GLU A 127 13.71 4.99 12.83
N ARG A 128 14.85 5.67 12.69
CA ARG A 128 15.94 5.60 13.69
C ARG A 128 15.54 6.18 15.03
N GLU A 129 14.67 7.17 15.03
CA GLU A 129 14.18 7.86 16.23
C GLU A 129 12.98 7.12 16.88
N GLY A 130 12.45 6.07 16.24
CA GLY A 130 11.27 5.34 16.73
C GLY A 130 9.94 6.10 16.54
N ASP A 131 9.99 7.29 15.93
CA ASP A 131 8.87 8.19 15.71
C ASP A 131 8.05 7.89 14.44
N PHE A 132 8.28 6.72 13.84
CA PHE A 132 7.59 6.32 12.62
C PHE A 132 6.07 6.18 12.84
N LEU A 133 5.68 5.56 13.97
CA LEU A 133 4.28 5.35 14.34
C LEU A 133 3.61 6.64 14.86
N SER A 134 4.37 7.53 15.51
CA SER A 134 3.84 8.82 15.97
C SER A 134 3.54 9.75 14.81
N ALA A 135 4.38 9.75 13.77
CA ALA A 135 4.10 10.42 12.49
C ALA A 135 2.88 9.84 11.77
N LEU A 136 2.63 8.53 11.92
CA LEU A 136 1.47 7.84 11.35
C LEU A 136 0.13 8.27 11.97
N CYS A 137 0.13 8.63 13.26
CA CYS A 137 -1.06 8.92 14.06
C CYS A 137 -1.36 10.42 14.27
N ALA A 138 -0.50 11.34 13.83
CA ALA A 138 -0.57 12.76 14.22
C ALA A 138 -1.74 13.58 13.62
N GLN A 139 -2.73 12.97 12.97
CA GLN A 139 -3.78 13.70 12.22
C GLN A 139 -5.22 13.36 12.57
N THR A 140 -5.48 12.82 13.76
CA THR A 140 -6.82 12.80 14.34
C THR A 140 -6.94 13.84 15.44
N ARG A 141 -6.98 15.13 15.09
CA ARG A 141 -7.66 16.13 15.93
C ARG A 141 -8.71 16.80 15.07
N PRO A 142 -10.01 16.58 15.34
CA PRO A 142 -11.05 17.39 14.72
C PRO A 142 -10.90 18.83 15.20
N SER A 143 -11.05 19.76 14.27
CA SER A 143 -11.30 21.18 14.53
C SER A 143 -12.61 21.39 15.28
#